data_AF-C5B0A3-F1
#
_entry.id   AF-C5B0A3-F1
#
_cell.length_a   1.000
_cell.length_b   1.000
_cell.length_c   1.000
_cell.angle_alpha   90.00
_cell.angle_beta   90.00
_cell.angle_gamma   90.00
#
_symmetry.space_group_name_H-M   'P 1'
#
loop_
_entity.id
_entity.type
_entity.pdbx_description
1 polymer ?
#
loop_
_entity_poly.entity_id
_entity_poly.type
_entity_poly.pdbx_seq_one_letter_code
_entity_poly.pdbx_strand_id
1 'polypeptide(L)' 'MNGRQMADAERERRPGLKVLFITGYAENAAVGYGHLSPGMQVLTKPFAMDALGSRIRDLIHTP' A
#
# COMPACT_ATOMS: atom_id res chain seq x y z
N MET A 1 -6.03 6.82 -14.59
CA MET A 1 -5.92 6.81 -13.12
C MET A 1 -5.38 5.44 -12.70
N ASN A 2 -4.20 5.37 -12.09
CA ASN A 2 -3.65 4.13 -11.54
C ASN A 2 -3.91 4.03 -10.01
N GLY A 3 -3.60 2.89 -9.41
CA GLY A 3 -3.82 2.68 -7.97
C GLY A 3 -3.13 3.73 -7.09
N ARG A 4 -1.96 4.23 -7.48
CA ARG A 4 -1.25 5.30 -6.76
C ARG A 4 -2.01 6.62 -6.81
N GLN A 5 -2.44 7.05 -7.99
CA GLN A 5 -3.23 8.29 -8.16
C GLN A 5 -4.55 8.25 -7.38
N MET A 6 -5.19 7.08 -7.32
CA MET A 6 -6.40 6.88 -6.50
C MET A 6 -6.09 7.01 -5.00
N ALA A 7 -5.03 6.35 -4.53
CA ALA A 7 -4.63 6.41 -3.12
C ALA A 7 -4.25 7.83 -2.68
N ASP A 8 -3.50 8.56 -3.53
CA ASP A 8 -3.10 9.94 -3.25
C ASP A 8 -4.34 10.85 -3.16
N ALA A 9 -5.28 10.75 -4.10
CA ALA A 9 -6.51 11.53 -4.10
C ALA A 9 -7.43 11.24 -2.90
N GLU A 10 -7.52 9.99 -2.44
CA GLU A 10 -8.29 9.66 -1.24
C GLU A 10 -7.60 10.14 0.04
N ARG A 11 -6.26 10.17 0.07
CA ARG A 11 -5.49 10.66 1.22
C ARG A 11 -5.55 12.18 1.36
N GLU A 12 -5.74 12.92 0.28
CA GLU A 12 -6.05 14.37 0.37
C GLU A 12 -7.34 14.62 1.16
N ARG A 13 -8.34 13.74 1.01
CA ARG A 13 -9.62 13.85 1.75
C ARG A 13 -9.57 13.16 3.12
N ARG A 14 -8.72 12.14 3.28
CA ARG A 14 -8.55 11.35 4.50
C ARG A 14 -7.05 11.19 4.81
N PRO A 15 -6.41 12.17 5.47
CA PRO A 15 -4.96 12.15 5.72
C PRO A 15 -4.46 10.92 6.48
N GLY A 16 -5.30 10.32 7.33
CA GLY A 16 -5.00 9.10 8.08
C GLY A 16 -5.30 7.78 7.35
N LEU A 17 -5.77 7.82 6.10
CA LEU A 17 -6.15 6.63 5.34
C LEU A 17 -4.94 5.73 5.09
N LYS A 18 -4.93 4.56 5.72
CA LYS A 18 -3.89 3.57 5.52
C LYS A 18 -4.08 2.85 4.18
N VAL A 19 -3.00 2.61 3.44
CA VAL A 19 -3.04 2.06 2.07
C VAL A 19 -2.10 0.86 1.93
N LEU A 20 -2.60 -0.25 1.41
CA LEU A 20 -1.81 -1.41 1.01
C LEU A 20 -1.91 -1.62 -0.51
N PHE A 21 -0.82 -1.45 -1.23
CA PHE A 21 -0.76 -1.74 -2.66
C PHE A 21 -0.47 -3.22 -2.91
N ILE A 22 -1.11 -3.82 -3.92
CA ILE A 22 -0.89 -5.21 -4.30
C ILE A 22 -0.43 -5.30 -5.75
N THR A 23 0.86 -5.57 -5.98
CA THR A 23 1.47 -5.59 -7.33
C THR A 23 1.90 -6.98 -7.76
N GLY A 24 1.76 -7.29 -9.07
CA GLY A 24 2.36 -8.48 -9.69
C GLY A 24 3.63 -8.19 -10.49
N TYR A 25 3.99 -6.92 -10.66
CA TYR A 25 5.27 -6.48 -11.22
C TYR A 25 6.24 -6.21 -10.08
N ALA A 26 7.54 -6.45 -10.31
CA ALA A 26 8.62 -6.24 -9.35
C ALA A 26 8.39 -4.98 -8.51
N GLU A 27 8.65 -5.05 -7.20
CA GLU A 27 8.33 -4.05 -6.16
C GLU A 27 8.57 -2.59 -6.59
N ASN A 28 9.61 -2.37 -7.40
CA ASN A 28 10.04 -1.08 -7.93
C ASN A 28 9.16 -0.47 -9.04
N ALA A 29 8.30 -1.25 -9.70
CA ALA A 29 7.54 -0.83 -10.89
C ALA A 29 6.15 -0.27 -10.57
N ALA A 30 5.49 -0.75 -9.50
CA ALA A 30 4.13 -0.33 -9.17
C ALA A 30 4.05 0.87 -8.21
N VAL A 31 5.08 1.05 -7.39
CA VAL A 31 5.25 2.23 -6.54
C VAL A 31 6.45 2.98 -7.09
N GLY A 32 6.30 3.53 -8.29
CA GLY A 32 7.39 4.18 -9.02
C GLY A 32 8.16 5.15 -8.12
N TYR A 33 9.47 4.88 -7.93
CA TYR A 33 10.53 5.78 -7.46
C TYR A 33 10.28 6.75 -6.28
N GLY A 34 9.18 6.59 -5.55
CA GLY A 34 8.74 7.51 -4.51
C GLY A 34 8.61 6.80 -3.18
N HIS A 35 9.29 7.34 -2.17
CA HIS A 35 9.20 6.90 -0.78
C HIS A 35 7.73 6.70 -0.38
N LEU A 36 7.37 5.54 0.16
CA LEU A 36 6.05 5.31 0.72
C LEU A 36 5.87 6.24 1.92
N SER A 37 4.81 7.05 1.91
CA SER A 37 4.48 7.89 3.06
C SER A 37 4.07 7.01 4.25
N PRO A 38 4.16 7.51 5.49
CA PRO A 38 3.67 6.81 6.67
C PRO A 38 2.21 6.34 6.49
N GLY A 39 1.97 5.08 6.85
CA GLY A 39 0.68 4.41 6.63
C GLY A 39 0.47 3.89 5.21
N MET A 40 1.54 3.72 4.41
CA MET A 40 1.50 3.07 3.10
C MET A 40 2.44 1.86 3.07
N GLN A 41 1.97 0.75 2.52
CA GLN A 41 2.72 -0.49 2.37
C GLN A 41 2.47 -1.15 1.01
N VAL A 42 3.30 -2.12 0.65
CA VAL A 42 3.21 -2.91 -0.59
C VAL A 42 3.24 -4.40 -0.28
N LEU A 43 2.47 -5.17 -1.05
CA LEU A 43 2.48 -6.62 -1.07
C LEU A 43 2.63 -7.13 -2.50
N THR A 44 3.66 -7.92 -2.76
CA THR A 44 3.95 -8.48 -4.08
C THR A 44 3.23 -9.82 -4.27
N LYS A 45 2.66 -10.05 -5.46
CA LYS A 45 2.06 -11.32 -5.87
C LYS A 45 3.14 -12.30 -6.40
N PRO A 46 2.98 -13.61 -6.21
CA PRO A 46 1.95 -14.24 -5.38
C PRO A 46 2.27 -14.09 -3.89
N PHE A 47 1.23 -14.04 -3.04
CA PHE A 47 1.38 -13.99 -1.59
C PHE A 47 0.45 -15.02 -0.93
N ALA A 48 0.87 -15.49 0.25
CA ALA A 48 0.02 -16.31 1.11
C ALA A 48 -1.03 -15.44 1.81
N MET A 49 -2.20 -16.02 2.14
CA MET A 49 -3.26 -15.29 2.85
C MET A 49 -2.80 -14.80 4.23
N ASP A 50 -1.96 -15.57 4.92
CA ASP A 50 -1.39 -15.17 6.21
C ASP A 50 -0.49 -13.93 6.07
N ALA A 51 0.24 -13.82 4.95
CA ALA A 51 1.06 -12.64 4.67
C ALA A 51 0.19 -11.40 4.46
N LEU A 52 -0.93 -11.52 3.75
CA LEU A 52 -1.91 -10.43 3.63
C LEU A 52 -2.49 -10.04 4.99
N GLY A 53 -2.89 -11.02 5.79
CA GLY A 53 -3.43 -10.79 7.14
C GLY A 53 -2.43 -10.07 8.06
N SER A 54 -1.16 -10.48 8.03
CA SER A 54 -0.09 -9.81 8.78
C SER A 54 0.08 -8.37 8.34
N ARG A 55 0.16 -8.10 7.03
CA ARG A 55 0.31 -6.72 6.52
C ARG A 55 -0.84 -5.81 6.91
N ILE A 56 -2.07 -6.31 6.82
CA ILE A 56 -3.26 -5.54 7.25
C ILE A 56 -3.17 -5.25 8.74
N ARG A 57 -2.81 -6.25 9.57
CA ARG A 57 -2.64 -6.08 11.02
C ARG A 57 -1.59 -5.03 11.34
N ASP A 58 -0.42 -5.11 10.72
CA ASP A 58 0.66 -4.13 10.92
C ASP A 58 0.18 -2.72 10.56
N LEU A 59 -0.52 -2.60 9.44
CA LEU A 59 -0.98 -1.32 8.90
C LEU A 59 -2.01 -0.62 9.79
N ILE A 60 -2.95 -1.36 10.39
CA ILE A 60 -4.00 -0.79 11.26
C ILE A 60 -3.54 -0.57 12.70
N HIS A 61 -2.48 -1.25 13.15
CA HIS A 61 -1.91 -1.06 14.50
C HIS A 61 -0.73 -0.09 14.53
N THR A 62 -0.24 0.36 13.38
CA THR A 62 0.78 1.42 13.31
C THR A 62 0.11 2.75 13.70
N PRO A 63 0.61 3.46 14.73
CA PRO A 63 0.05 4.73 15.19
C PRO A 63 -0.10 5.79 14.09
#